data_AF-A0A1Y1N0F2-F1
#
_entry.id   AF-A0A1Y1N0F2-F1
#
_cell.length_a   1.000
_cell.length_b   1.000
_cell.length_c   1.000
_cell.angle_alpha   90.00
_cell.angle_beta   90.00
_cell.angle_gamma   90.00
#
_symmetry.space_group_name_H-M   'P 1'
#
loop_
_entity.id
_entity.type
_entity.pdbx_description
1 polymer ?
#
loop_
_entity_poly.entity_id
_entity_poly.type
_entity_poly.pdbx_seq_one_letter_code
_entity_poly.pdbx_strand_id
1 'polypeptide(L)'
;MPTCGVCHISYSNIKDLMTHLKHVHNLGENSKYNCNELNCYRNFPSLNSYRKHLKSHKNVHVVVQTSNTCGNTSGSHEELVNDNFEDDLDILNTECGSKTHDLNTTFFDDFKNNLSQNVLIFIHAFYADSSLSRKDVQIIIDAIHDLISEPLDIFKNYLEVLVSKYNMDRSHRDNLNKFIDQIQNMFTGLHTEYLRFKYLEKSNHYINPVECILGQRLDKMENGLASPQTYTYQFIPLRLVFKNFLEMPNVLPFFLYYDDYESGNPLSSHAGIHKLGAVYSSIPCMPVRFQSSLENIFLTLLFHTMDLKEFGSSAIFNKLVEECNYLQKSGIEVVSSGKKIKVYFVLTLLLGDNLGLNKLLGFTESFRSNHYCRFCKCARVDMEHQVNEDQTMLRNRTNYAADIQLNNLKVTGIKELCVWNKVQLFHVCENYSVDILHTTYSKGLLFLI
;
A
#
# COMPACT_ATOMS: atom_id res chain seq x y z
N MET A 1 10.11 4.36 -43.23
CA MET A 1 10.07 3.38 -42.13
C MET A 1 10.12 4.23 -40.88
N PRO A 2 9.17 4.08 -39.94
CA PRO A 2 9.01 5.02 -38.84
C PRO A 2 10.31 5.20 -38.05
N THR A 3 10.89 6.40 -38.13
CA THR A 3 12.16 6.79 -37.50
C THR A 3 11.94 7.43 -36.13
N CYS A 4 12.86 7.18 -35.21
CA CYS A 4 12.91 7.89 -33.94
C CYS A 4 13.41 9.33 -34.13
N GLY A 5 12.65 10.32 -33.66
CA GLY A 5 13.05 11.74 -33.72
C GLY A 5 14.12 12.15 -32.70
N VAL A 6 14.66 11.22 -31.92
CA VAL A 6 15.70 11.47 -30.89
C VAL A 6 17.02 10.78 -31.24
N CYS A 7 16.99 9.51 -31.66
CA CYS A 7 18.19 8.72 -32.00
C CYS A 7 18.27 8.28 -33.47
N HIS A 8 17.30 8.67 -34.31
CA HIS A 8 17.23 8.37 -35.75
C HIS A 8 17.18 6.89 -36.16
N ILE A 9 17.04 5.95 -35.21
CA ILE A 9 16.83 4.52 -35.49
C ILE A 9 15.50 4.32 -36.23
N SER A 10 15.50 3.49 -37.28
CA SER A 10 14.33 3.12 -38.08
C SER A 10 13.69 1.82 -37.58
N TYR A 11 12.36 1.78 -37.51
CA TYR A 11 11.60 0.61 -37.06
C TYR A 11 10.78 -0.03 -38.17
N SER A 12 10.58 -1.35 -38.10
CA SER A 12 9.80 -2.13 -39.07
C SER A 12 8.32 -1.73 -39.09
N ASN A 13 7.79 -1.30 -37.95
CA ASN A 13 6.40 -0.88 -37.80
C ASN A 13 6.25 0.19 -36.71
N ILE A 14 5.08 0.84 -36.68
CA ILE A 14 4.79 1.94 -35.75
C ILE A 14 4.72 1.45 -34.29
N LYS A 15 4.30 0.21 -34.02
CA LYS A 15 4.18 -0.32 -32.65
C LYS A 15 5.56 -0.36 -31.99
N ASP A 16 6.58 -0.85 -32.70
CA ASP A 16 7.94 -0.97 -32.18
C ASP A 16 8.59 0.40 -31.95
N LEU A 17 8.35 1.39 -32.82
CA LEU A 17 8.76 2.77 -32.55
C LEU A 17 8.08 3.33 -31.28
N MET A 18 6.79 3.06 -31.05
CA MET A 18 6.12 3.51 -29.83
C MET A 18 6.71 2.83 -28.58
N THR A 19 7.03 1.54 -28.66
CA THR A 19 7.71 0.80 -27.58
C THR A 19 9.09 1.40 -27.30
N HIS A 20 9.89 1.67 -28.33
CA HIS A 20 11.21 2.29 -28.20
C HIS A 20 11.14 3.69 -27.57
N LEU A 21 10.24 4.57 -28.04
CA LEU A 21 10.11 5.92 -27.48
C LEU A 21 9.70 5.90 -26.00
N LYS A 22 8.87 4.93 -25.60
CA LYS A 22 8.50 4.71 -24.19
C LYS A 22 9.63 4.16 -23.34
N HIS A 23 10.35 3.14 -23.79
CA HIS A 23 11.30 2.41 -22.93
C HIS A 23 12.77 2.85 -23.04
N VAL A 24 13.17 3.47 -24.15
CA VAL A 24 14.56 3.95 -24.36
C VAL A 24 14.69 5.46 -24.14
N HIS A 25 13.65 6.23 -24.46
CA HIS A 25 13.65 7.69 -24.30
C HIS A 25 12.69 8.20 -23.20
N ASN A 26 12.00 7.28 -22.50
CA ASN A 26 11.08 7.58 -21.40
C ASN A 26 9.99 8.62 -21.74
N LEU A 27 9.56 8.66 -23.02
CA LEU A 27 8.58 9.63 -23.50
C LEU A 27 7.16 9.14 -23.16
N GLY A 28 6.47 9.89 -22.31
CA GLY A 28 5.13 9.62 -21.79
C GLY A 28 4.02 10.39 -22.52
N GLU A 29 2.80 10.36 -21.97
CA GLU A 29 1.63 10.95 -22.64
C GLU A 29 1.69 12.48 -22.82
N ASN A 30 2.49 13.17 -21.99
CA ASN A 30 2.70 14.63 -22.01
C ASN A 30 4.03 15.05 -22.69
N SER A 31 4.77 14.11 -23.28
CA SER A 31 6.04 14.42 -23.97
C SER A 31 5.81 15.01 -25.36
N LYS A 32 6.75 15.82 -25.86
CA LYS A 32 6.73 16.33 -27.23
C LYS A 32 7.33 15.30 -28.20
N TYR A 33 6.58 14.95 -29.24
CA TYR A 33 7.00 14.02 -30.29
C TYR A 33 7.18 14.73 -31.62
N ASN A 34 8.38 14.65 -32.19
CA ASN A 34 8.70 15.20 -33.51
C ASN A 34 8.69 14.09 -34.57
N CYS A 35 8.03 14.33 -35.70
CA CYS A 35 8.12 13.43 -36.84
C CYS A 35 9.45 13.64 -37.60
N ASN A 36 10.09 12.56 -38.02
CA ASN A 36 11.36 12.55 -38.76
C ASN A 36 11.26 11.71 -40.06
N GLU A 37 10.04 11.52 -40.58
CA GLU A 37 9.80 10.99 -41.92
C GLU A 37 10.00 12.11 -42.97
N LEU A 38 10.37 11.73 -44.20
CA LEU A 38 10.78 12.67 -45.25
C LEU A 38 9.69 13.73 -45.51
N ASN A 39 10.09 15.01 -45.53
CA ASN A 39 9.21 16.18 -45.71
C ASN A 39 8.12 16.37 -44.63
N CYS A 40 8.29 15.81 -43.42
CA CYS A 40 7.40 16.11 -42.28
C CYS A 40 8.12 16.85 -41.15
N TYR A 41 7.61 18.03 -40.78
CA TYR A 41 8.14 18.87 -39.70
C TYR A 41 7.15 19.04 -38.52
N ARG A 42 6.19 18.12 -38.38
CA ARG A 42 5.11 18.24 -37.38
C ARG A 42 5.56 17.73 -36.01
N ASN A 43 5.19 18.47 -34.97
CA ASN A 43 5.31 18.05 -33.58
C ASN A 43 3.92 17.74 -32.99
N PHE A 44 3.90 16.92 -31.94
CA PHE A 44 2.67 16.44 -31.29
C PHE A 44 2.83 16.44 -29.78
N PRO A 45 1.81 16.90 -29.00
CA PRO A 45 1.88 16.98 -27.55
C PRO A 45 1.55 15.65 -26.84
N SER A 46 1.18 14.60 -27.58
CA SER A 46 0.87 13.29 -27.00
C SER A 46 1.15 12.12 -27.94
N LEU A 47 1.52 10.98 -27.35
CA LEU A 47 1.88 9.74 -28.07
C LEU A 47 0.74 9.23 -28.95
N ASN A 48 -0.52 9.37 -28.50
CA ASN A 48 -1.69 8.97 -29.28
C ASN A 48 -1.89 9.84 -30.53
N SER A 49 -1.63 11.15 -30.44
CA SER A 49 -1.69 12.07 -31.59
C SER A 49 -0.56 11.76 -32.58
N TYR A 50 0.65 11.54 -32.08
CA TYR A 50 1.80 11.13 -32.89
C TYR A 50 1.57 9.80 -33.61
N ARG A 51 1.06 8.79 -32.90
CA ARG A 51 0.71 7.47 -33.45
C ARG A 51 -0.37 7.56 -34.54
N LYS A 52 -1.38 8.42 -34.37
CA LYS A 52 -2.39 8.69 -35.42
C LYS A 52 -1.74 9.33 -36.65
N HIS A 53 -0.84 10.30 -36.46
CA HIS A 53 -0.13 10.93 -37.57
C HIS A 53 0.78 9.97 -38.34
N LEU A 54 1.56 9.11 -37.68
CA LEU A 54 2.47 8.18 -38.36
C LEU A 54 1.73 7.22 -39.32
N LYS A 55 0.46 6.88 -39.05
CA LYS A 55 -0.39 6.09 -39.97
C LYS A 55 -0.73 6.80 -41.28
N SER A 56 -0.51 8.12 -41.38
CA SER A 56 -0.77 8.89 -42.62
C SER A 56 0.39 8.87 -43.61
N HIS A 57 1.59 8.44 -43.20
CA HIS A 57 2.72 8.24 -44.10
C HIS A 57 2.57 6.91 -44.83
N LYS A 58 2.47 6.94 -46.16
CA LYS A 58 2.35 5.73 -46.99
C LYS A 58 3.72 5.07 -47.15
N ASN A 59 3.77 3.75 -46.95
CA ASN A 59 4.98 2.94 -47.05
C ASN A 59 5.65 3.08 -48.43
N VAL A 60 6.86 3.66 -48.46
CA VAL A 60 7.79 3.53 -49.58
C VAL A 60 8.78 2.41 -49.26
N HIS A 61 8.74 1.32 -50.02
CA HIS A 61 9.71 0.22 -49.94
C HIS A 61 10.97 0.56 -50.72
N VAL A 62 12.15 0.48 -50.09
CA VAL A 62 13.43 0.20 -50.79
C VAL A 62 14.29 -0.76 -49.97
N VAL A 63 14.60 -1.88 -50.61
CA VAL A 63 15.71 -2.87 -50.51
C VAL A 63 16.69 -2.85 -49.31
N VAL A 64 16.95 -4.06 -48.82
CA VAL A 64 17.91 -4.46 -47.77
C VAL A 64 19.37 -4.41 -48.23
N GLN A 65 20.29 -4.03 -47.35
CA GLN A 65 21.61 -4.67 -47.28
C GLN A 65 21.97 -5.03 -45.82
N THR A 66 22.42 -6.27 -45.64
CA THR A 66 22.87 -6.86 -44.38
C THR A 66 24.37 -6.72 -44.20
N SER A 67 24.83 -6.47 -42.97
CA SER A 67 26.18 -6.85 -42.54
C SER A 67 26.16 -7.38 -41.11
N ASN A 68 26.49 -8.66 -40.97
CA ASN A 68 26.83 -9.29 -39.69
C ASN A 68 28.23 -8.86 -39.27
N THR A 69 28.46 -8.70 -37.96
CA THR A 69 29.70 -9.19 -37.32
C THR A 69 29.40 -9.65 -35.90
N CYS A 70 29.87 -10.85 -35.57
CA CYS A 70 29.81 -11.45 -34.24
C CYS A 70 31.17 -11.29 -33.54
N GLY A 71 31.20 -11.34 -32.20
CA GLY A 71 32.43 -11.37 -31.40
C GLY A 71 32.21 -12.14 -30.09
N ASN A 72 32.78 -13.35 -30.00
CA ASN A 72 32.81 -14.23 -28.82
C ASN A 72 33.74 -13.66 -27.71
N THR A 73 34.04 -14.22 -26.52
CA THR A 73 34.17 -15.59 -25.93
C THR A 73 34.44 -15.40 -24.40
N SER A 74 34.32 -16.34 -23.44
CA SER A 74 33.53 -17.58 -23.24
C SER A 74 33.93 -18.29 -21.92
N GLY A 75 32.97 -18.87 -21.17
CA GLY A 75 33.22 -19.85 -20.08
C GLY A 75 33.15 -19.30 -18.64
N SER A 76 32.91 -20.11 -17.60
CA SER A 76 32.38 -21.51 -17.53
C SER A 76 32.02 -21.88 -16.06
N HIS A 77 31.17 -22.91 -15.89
CA HIS A 77 30.71 -23.63 -14.66
C HIS A 77 31.69 -23.68 -13.45
N GLU A 78 31.26 -23.81 -12.17
CA GLU A 78 30.55 -24.96 -11.55
C GLU A 78 29.77 -24.62 -10.24
N GLU A 79 29.03 -25.61 -9.70
CA GLU A 79 28.13 -25.53 -8.52
C GLU A 79 28.70 -26.20 -7.23
N LEU A 80 27.87 -26.20 -6.17
CA LEU A 80 27.90 -27.04 -4.93
C LEU A 80 28.75 -26.46 -3.76
N VAL A 81 28.36 -26.55 -2.47
CA VAL A 81 27.20 -27.20 -1.83
C VAL A 81 26.82 -26.54 -0.48
N ASN A 82 25.50 -26.47 -0.23
CA ASN A 82 24.71 -26.74 1.00
C ASN A 82 25.19 -26.35 2.42
N ASP A 83 24.24 -25.88 3.25
CA ASP A 83 24.21 -26.21 4.69
C ASP A 83 22.77 -26.17 5.26
N ASN A 84 22.49 -26.99 6.28
CA ASN A 84 21.14 -27.46 6.65
C ASN A 84 20.46 -26.66 7.77
N PHE A 85 19.12 -26.77 7.85
CA PHE A 85 18.36 -26.65 9.10
C PHE A 85 17.26 -27.73 9.13
N GLU A 86 17.25 -28.55 10.17
CA GLU A 86 16.32 -29.69 10.34
C GLU A 86 14.99 -29.30 11.02
N ASP A 87 13.99 -30.16 10.83
CA ASP A 87 12.66 -30.10 11.44
C ASP A 87 12.69 -30.37 12.95
N ASP A 88 11.71 -29.79 13.67
CA ASP A 88 11.21 -30.34 14.94
C ASP A 88 9.69 -30.12 14.99
N LEU A 89 8.91 -31.21 14.78
CA LEU A 89 7.44 -31.19 14.72
C LEU A 89 6.87 -32.29 15.61
N ASP A 90 6.96 -32.04 16.92
CA ASP A 90 6.65 -33.04 17.96
C ASP A 90 5.20 -32.90 18.46
N ILE A 91 4.29 -33.75 17.96
CA ILE A 91 2.91 -33.87 18.48
C ILE A 91 2.52 -35.33 18.70
N LEU A 92 2.79 -35.78 19.93
CA LEU A 92 1.93 -36.61 20.78
C LEU A 92 1.07 -37.71 20.12
N ASN A 93 1.59 -38.94 20.13
CA ASN A 93 0.75 -40.14 20.09
C ASN A 93 -0.19 -40.20 21.31
N THR A 94 -1.47 -40.51 21.08
CA THR A 94 -2.37 -41.05 22.11
C THR A 94 -3.39 -41.99 21.48
N GLU A 95 -3.25 -43.28 21.73
CA GLU A 95 -4.22 -44.29 21.30
C GLU A 95 -5.50 -44.23 22.16
N CYS A 96 -6.69 -44.10 21.55
CA CYS A 96 -7.91 -44.63 22.16
C CYS A 96 -9.10 -44.76 21.19
N GLY A 97 -9.71 -45.95 21.18
CA GLY A 97 -11.17 -46.10 21.21
C GLY A 97 -11.98 -45.81 19.94
N SER A 98 -12.49 -46.86 19.32
CA SER A 98 -13.38 -46.83 18.15
C SER A 98 -14.64 -45.95 18.33
N LYS A 99 -14.69 -44.81 17.62
CA LYS A 99 -15.92 -44.09 17.24
C LYS A 99 -15.82 -43.62 15.80
N THR A 100 -16.10 -44.51 14.84
CA THR A 100 -16.03 -44.23 13.40
C THR A 100 -17.27 -43.49 12.87
N HIS A 101 -17.57 -42.33 13.46
CA HIS A 101 -18.53 -41.37 12.90
C HIS A 101 -17.88 -39.97 12.87
N ASP A 102 -17.81 -39.39 11.67
CA ASP A 102 -17.53 -37.98 11.34
C ASP A 102 -16.15 -37.32 11.55
N LEU A 103 -15.08 -38.03 11.93
CA LEU A 103 -13.71 -37.45 11.92
C LEU A 103 -13.27 -36.92 10.53
N ASN A 104 -13.66 -37.60 9.44
CA ASN A 104 -13.36 -37.16 8.07
C ASN A 104 -14.21 -35.95 7.64
N THR A 105 -15.43 -35.82 8.19
CA THR A 105 -16.35 -34.72 7.89
C THR A 105 -15.83 -33.44 8.51
N THR A 106 -15.44 -33.48 9.80
CA THR A 106 -14.83 -32.33 10.50
C THR A 106 -13.55 -31.87 9.80
N PHE A 107 -12.67 -32.79 9.40
CA PHE A 107 -11.41 -32.43 8.73
C PHE A 107 -11.61 -31.78 7.36
N PHE A 108 -12.57 -32.24 6.55
CA PHE A 108 -12.90 -31.60 5.28
C PHE A 108 -13.55 -30.22 5.48
N ASP A 109 -14.46 -30.08 6.45
CA ASP A 109 -15.09 -28.79 6.74
C ASP A 109 -14.06 -27.77 7.26
N ASP A 110 -13.12 -28.18 8.12
CA ASP A 110 -12.01 -27.33 8.57
C ASP A 110 -11.12 -26.86 7.41
N PHE A 111 -10.72 -27.77 6.52
CA PHE A 111 -9.97 -27.44 5.30
C PHE A 111 -10.73 -26.44 4.42
N LYS A 112 -12.01 -26.72 4.15
CA LYS A 112 -12.88 -25.88 3.34
C LYS A 112 -13.05 -24.48 3.92
N ASN A 113 -13.26 -24.39 5.23
CA ASN A 113 -13.39 -23.12 5.94
C ASN A 113 -12.09 -22.32 5.90
N ASN A 114 -10.95 -22.95 6.16
CA ASN A 114 -9.63 -22.33 6.12
C ASN A 114 -9.29 -21.81 4.71
N LEU A 115 -9.46 -22.63 3.68
CA LEU A 115 -9.28 -22.21 2.28
C LEU A 115 -10.19 -21.03 1.93
N SER A 116 -11.47 -21.09 2.29
CA SER A 116 -12.43 -20.02 2.02
C SER A 116 -12.04 -18.71 2.71
N GLN A 117 -11.58 -18.77 3.96
CA GLN A 117 -11.09 -17.60 4.70
C GLN A 117 -9.83 -17.00 4.06
N ASN A 118 -8.86 -17.83 3.67
CA ASN A 118 -7.63 -17.37 3.04
C ASN A 118 -7.90 -16.72 1.67
N VAL A 119 -8.80 -17.27 0.86
CA VAL A 119 -9.24 -16.66 -0.41
C VAL A 119 -9.86 -15.28 -0.20
N LEU A 120 -10.66 -15.12 0.86
CA LEU A 120 -11.27 -13.83 1.18
C LEU A 120 -10.24 -12.80 1.65
N ILE A 121 -9.33 -13.19 2.54
CA ILE A 121 -8.22 -12.33 3.00
C ILE A 121 -7.36 -11.90 1.80
N PHE A 122 -7.05 -12.84 0.90
CA PHE A 122 -6.29 -12.60 -0.32
C PHE A 122 -6.97 -11.60 -1.26
N ILE A 123 -8.27 -11.76 -1.52
CA ILE A 123 -9.05 -10.81 -2.34
C ILE A 123 -9.17 -9.45 -1.67
N HIS A 124 -9.38 -9.40 -0.35
CA HIS A 124 -9.44 -8.14 0.41
C HIS A 124 -8.12 -7.37 0.35
N ALA A 125 -6.98 -8.06 0.41
CA ALA A 125 -5.66 -7.44 0.31
C ALA A 125 -5.47 -6.69 -1.02
N PHE A 126 -5.91 -7.27 -2.15
CA PHE A 126 -5.85 -6.57 -3.44
C PHE A 126 -6.77 -5.37 -3.56
N TYR A 127 -7.98 -5.42 -2.97
CA TYR A 127 -8.88 -4.26 -2.96
C TYR A 127 -8.48 -3.18 -1.96
N ALA A 128 -7.62 -3.48 -1.00
CA ALA A 128 -7.01 -2.51 -0.09
C ALA A 128 -5.80 -1.79 -0.70
N ASP A 129 -5.14 -2.39 -1.71
CA ASP A 129 -4.01 -1.78 -2.42
C ASP A 129 -4.48 -0.77 -3.47
N SER A 130 -4.27 0.52 -3.20
CA SER A 130 -4.64 1.61 -4.09
C SER A 130 -3.87 1.65 -5.41
N SER A 131 -2.79 0.87 -5.56
CA SER A 131 -2.01 0.77 -6.80
C SER A 131 -2.63 -0.19 -7.83
N LEU A 132 -3.54 -1.08 -7.41
CA LEU A 132 -4.18 -2.08 -8.27
C LEU A 132 -5.54 -1.59 -8.77
N SER A 133 -5.77 -1.61 -10.09
CA SER A 133 -7.11 -1.40 -10.63
C SER A 133 -7.95 -2.68 -10.53
N ARG A 134 -9.28 -2.55 -10.53
CA ARG A 134 -10.20 -3.71 -10.51
C ARG A 134 -9.94 -4.70 -11.64
N LYS A 135 -9.46 -4.19 -12.79
CA LYS A 135 -9.07 -5.00 -13.94
C LYS A 135 -7.82 -5.83 -13.64
N ASP A 136 -6.85 -5.26 -12.94
CA ASP A 136 -5.64 -5.98 -12.53
C ASP A 136 -5.99 -7.07 -11.52
N VAL A 137 -6.88 -6.79 -10.57
CA VAL A 137 -7.44 -7.82 -9.66
C VAL A 137 -8.12 -8.96 -10.45
N GLN A 138 -8.88 -8.65 -11.50
CA GLN A 138 -9.49 -9.70 -12.34
C GLN A 138 -8.41 -10.54 -13.06
N ILE A 139 -7.41 -9.90 -13.68
CA ILE A 139 -6.30 -10.59 -14.36
C ILE A 139 -5.54 -11.50 -13.40
N ILE A 140 -5.31 -11.07 -12.15
CA ILE A 140 -4.62 -11.88 -11.14
C ILE A 140 -5.46 -13.11 -10.76
N ILE A 141 -6.78 -12.94 -10.55
CA ILE A 141 -7.67 -14.07 -10.22
C ILE A 141 -7.76 -15.08 -11.36
N ASP A 142 -7.89 -14.61 -12.60
CA ASP A 142 -7.93 -15.47 -13.79
C ASP A 142 -6.60 -16.24 -13.93
N ALA A 143 -5.46 -15.56 -13.83
CA ALA A 143 -4.14 -16.19 -13.94
C ALA A 143 -3.86 -17.24 -12.85
N ILE A 144 -4.38 -17.05 -11.63
CA ILE A 144 -4.25 -18.02 -10.54
C ILE A 144 -5.20 -19.22 -10.74
N HIS A 145 -6.40 -18.98 -11.29
CA HIS A 145 -7.31 -20.08 -11.63
C HIS A 145 -6.73 -20.98 -12.73
N ASP A 146 -6.15 -20.38 -13.78
CA ASP A 146 -5.47 -21.10 -14.86
C ASP A 146 -4.23 -21.86 -14.35
N LEU A 147 -3.40 -21.23 -13.51
CA LEU A 147 -2.19 -21.83 -12.91
C LEU A 147 -2.50 -23.08 -12.07
N ILE A 148 -3.68 -23.15 -11.44
CA ILE A 148 -4.07 -24.22 -10.52
C ILE A 148 -4.90 -25.31 -11.22
N SER A 149 -5.79 -24.95 -12.14
CA SER A 149 -6.77 -25.88 -12.70
C SER A 149 -6.14 -27.00 -13.54
N GLU A 150 -5.25 -26.68 -14.47
CA GLU A 150 -4.62 -27.69 -15.34
C GLU A 150 -3.78 -28.72 -14.52
N PRO A 151 -2.90 -28.32 -13.59
CA PRO A 151 -2.21 -29.28 -12.72
C PRO A 151 -3.14 -30.14 -11.86
N LEU A 152 -4.25 -29.58 -11.35
CA LEU A 152 -5.22 -30.35 -10.55
C LEU A 152 -5.99 -31.37 -11.40
N ASP A 153 -6.36 -31.04 -12.64
CA ASP A 153 -7.00 -32.01 -13.53
C ASP A 153 -6.05 -33.18 -13.87
N ILE A 154 -4.76 -32.89 -14.12
CA ILE A 154 -3.74 -33.93 -14.32
C ILE A 154 -3.60 -34.81 -13.07
N PHE A 155 -3.55 -34.20 -11.88
CA PHE A 155 -3.45 -34.92 -10.61
C PHE A 155 -4.68 -35.80 -10.33
N LYS A 156 -5.88 -35.28 -10.61
CA LYS A 156 -7.16 -36.01 -10.49
C LYS A 156 -7.19 -37.24 -11.40
N ASN A 157 -6.77 -37.10 -12.66
CA ASN A 157 -6.63 -38.22 -13.59
C ASN A 157 -5.63 -39.28 -13.09
N TYR A 158 -4.49 -38.87 -12.54
CA TYR A 158 -3.51 -39.80 -11.95
C TYR A 158 -4.07 -40.57 -10.75
N LEU A 159 -4.87 -39.91 -9.90
CA LEU A 159 -5.54 -40.55 -8.77
C LEU A 159 -6.59 -41.57 -9.20
N GLU A 160 -7.32 -41.34 -10.30
CA GLU A 160 -8.23 -42.35 -10.85
C GLU A 160 -7.49 -43.62 -11.32
N VAL A 161 -6.29 -43.45 -11.89
CA VAL A 161 -5.41 -44.58 -12.25
C VAL A 161 -4.95 -45.34 -11.00
N LEU A 162 -4.56 -44.65 -9.92
CA LEU A 162 -4.19 -45.32 -8.67
C LEU A 162 -5.36 -46.07 -8.03
N VAL A 163 -6.54 -45.44 -7.94
CA VAL A 163 -7.73 -46.05 -7.33
C VAL A 163 -8.15 -47.32 -8.09
N SER A 164 -8.11 -47.29 -9.43
CA SER A 164 -8.41 -48.47 -10.25
C SER A 164 -7.35 -49.57 -10.15
N LYS A 165 -6.05 -49.21 -10.01
CA LYS A 165 -4.95 -50.16 -9.88
C LYS A 165 -4.93 -50.89 -8.53
N TYR A 166 -5.30 -50.23 -7.44
CA TYR A 166 -5.18 -50.76 -6.08
C TYR A 166 -6.52 -51.19 -5.45
N ASN A 167 -7.63 -51.20 -6.21
CA ASN A 167 -8.99 -51.50 -5.71
C ASN A 167 -9.34 -50.69 -4.45
N MET A 168 -8.98 -49.40 -4.42
CA MET A 168 -9.31 -48.55 -3.29
C MET A 168 -10.83 -48.38 -3.14
N ASP A 169 -11.28 -48.37 -1.88
CA ASP A 169 -12.69 -48.18 -1.57
C ASP A 169 -13.22 -46.83 -2.07
N ARG A 170 -14.45 -46.85 -2.59
CA ARG A 170 -15.11 -45.69 -3.22
C ARG A 170 -15.21 -44.50 -2.26
N SER A 171 -15.41 -44.73 -0.96
CA SER A 171 -15.49 -43.66 0.04
C SER A 171 -14.21 -42.82 0.10
N HIS A 172 -13.04 -43.46 0.00
CA HIS A 172 -11.74 -42.78 0.08
C HIS A 172 -11.47 -41.94 -1.18
N ARG A 173 -11.80 -42.47 -2.37
CA ARG A 173 -11.77 -41.71 -3.64
C ARG A 173 -12.68 -40.48 -3.57
N ASP A 174 -13.93 -40.68 -3.15
CA ASP A 174 -14.93 -39.63 -3.15
C ASP A 174 -14.60 -38.55 -2.10
N ASN A 175 -13.92 -38.89 -1.00
CA ASN A 175 -13.39 -37.91 -0.07
C ASN A 175 -12.22 -37.11 -0.66
N LEU A 176 -11.23 -37.76 -1.27
CA LEU A 176 -10.08 -37.08 -1.88
C LEU A 176 -10.50 -36.11 -2.99
N ASN A 177 -11.45 -36.53 -3.84
CA ASN A 177 -12.02 -35.68 -4.88
C ASN A 177 -12.67 -34.41 -4.32
N LYS A 178 -13.34 -34.45 -3.15
CA LYS A 178 -13.89 -33.23 -2.52
C LYS A 178 -12.82 -32.19 -2.22
N PHE A 179 -11.62 -32.59 -1.75
CA PHE A 179 -10.52 -31.64 -1.50
C PHE A 179 -10.03 -30.99 -2.80
N ILE A 180 -9.82 -31.79 -3.85
CA ILE A 180 -9.39 -31.30 -5.16
C ILE A 180 -10.43 -30.36 -5.77
N ASP A 181 -11.70 -30.78 -5.79
CA ASP A 181 -12.82 -29.98 -6.27
C ASP A 181 -12.92 -28.66 -5.48
N GLN A 182 -12.67 -28.68 -4.17
CA GLN A 182 -12.73 -27.49 -3.31
C GLN A 182 -11.57 -26.51 -3.56
N ILE A 183 -10.40 -26.96 -4.03
CA ILE A 183 -9.30 -26.09 -4.49
C ILE A 183 -9.58 -25.57 -5.91
N GLN A 184 -9.95 -26.45 -6.84
CA GLN A 184 -10.27 -26.07 -8.23
C GLN A 184 -11.39 -25.01 -8.29
N ASN A 185 -12.34 -25.09 -7.35
CA ASN A 185 -13.47 -24.17 -7.19
C ASN A 185 -13.25 -23.10 -6.08
N MET A 186 -12.02 -22.82 -5.67
CA MET A 186 -11.71 -21.88 -4.57
C MET A 186 -12.27 -20.46 -4.79
N PHE A 187 -12.43 -20.02 -6.05
CA PHE A 187 -13.03 -18.72 -6.40
C PHE A 187 -14.53 -18.78 -6.73
N THR A 188 -15.24 -19.87 -6.44
CA THR A 188 -16.69 -19.96 -6.69
C THR A 188 -17.44 -18.87 -5.89
N GLY A 189 -18.23 -18.06 -6.60
CA GLY A 189 -18.90 -16.89 -6.02
C GLY A 189 -17.99 -15.67 -5.83
N LEU A 190 -16.74 -15.72 -6.29
CA LEU A 190 -15.72 -14.66 -6.21
C LEU A 190 -14.90 -14.47 -7.52
N HIS A 191 -15.14 -15.29 -8.55
CA HIS A 191 -14.34 -15.29 -9.78
C HIS A 191 -14.48 -14.00 -10.60
N THR A 192 -15.67 -13.38 -10.67
CA THR A 192 -15.89 -12.15 -11.43
C THR A 192 -16.06 -10.93 -10.53
N GLU A 193 -15.74 -9.73 -11.02
CA GLU A 193 -15.94 -8.47 -10.28
C GLU A 193 -17.35 -8.37 -9.68
N TYR A 194 -18.40 -8.64 -10.47
CA TYR A 194 -19.79 -8.64 -10.02
C TYR A 194 -20.03 -9.59 -8.83
N LEU A 195 -19.48 -10.80 -8.88
CA LEU A 195 -19.62 -11.79 -7.81
C LEU A 195 -18.89 -11.34 -6.54
N ARG A 196 -17.67 -10.79 -6.66
CA ARG A 196 -16.93 -10.23 -5.52
C ARG A 196 -17.68 -9.08 -4.86
N PHE A 197 -18.14 -8.08 -5.61
CA PHE A 197 -18.88 -6.96 -5.04
C PHE A 197 -20.21 -7.37 -4.42
N LYS A 198 -20.92 -8.34 -5.01
CA LYS A 198 -22.14 -8.93 -4.42
C LYS A 198 -21.85 -9.67 -3.11
N TYR A 199 -20.71 -10.35 -3.00
CA TYR A 199 -20.27 -10.97 -1.75
C TYR A 199 -19.92 -9.91 -0.69
N LEU A 200 -19.15 -8.88 -1.06
CA LEU A 200 -18.72 -7.81 -0.17
C LEU A 200 -19.90 -6.99 0.38
N GLU A 201 -20.89 -6.70 -0.46
CA GLU A 201 -22.15 -6.06 -0.05
C GLU A 201 -22.93 -6.94 0.92
N LYS A 202 -23.13 -8.23 0.60
CA LYS A 202 -23.84 -9.18 1.47
C LYS A 202 -23.16 -9.36 2.83
N SER A 203 -21.84 -9.18 2.90
CA SER A 203 -21.04 -9.33 4.12
C SER A 203 -20.73 -8.00 4.83
N ASN A 204 -21.33 -6.87 4.42
CA ASN A 204 -21.11 -5.52 4.96
C ASN A 204 -19.67 -4.98 4.82
N HIS A 205 -18.80 -5.62 4.05
CA HIS A 205 -17.43 -5.17 3.78
C HIS A 205 -17.34 -4.12 2.65
N TYR A 206 -18.44 -3.88 1.92
CA TYR A 206 -18.52 -2.84 0.91
C TYR A 206 -19.85 -2.09 0.99
N ILE A 207 -19.78 -0.76 0.88
CA ILE A 207 -20.94 0.13 0.83
C ILE A 207 -21.02 0.66 -0.59
N ASN A 208 -22.08 0.26 -1.31
CA ASN A 208 -22.33 0.77 -2.65
C ASN A 208 -22.47 2.31 -2.65
N PRO A 209 -21.74 3.03 -3.52
CA PRO A 209 -22.02 4.43 -3.78
C PRO A 209 -23.44 4.59 -4.33
N VAL A 210 -24.14 5.61 -3.85
CA VAL A 210 -25.46 6.01 -4.31
C VAL A 210 -25.29 7.03 -5.42
N GLU A 211 -25.77 6.71 -6.62
CA GLU A 211 -25.80 7.67 -7.72
C GLU A 211 -26.82 8.79 -7.44
N CYS A 212 -26.38 10.03 -7.58
CA CYS A 212 -27.17 11.23 -7.34
C CYS A 212 -27.13 12.13 -8.58
N ILE A 213 -28.29 12.63 -9.01
CA ILE A 213 -28.38 13.54 -10.17
C ILE A 213 -27.86 14.91 -9.76
N LEU A 214 -26.84 15.41 -10.48
CA LEU A 214 -26.29 16.75 -10.35
C LEU A 214 -27.11 17.79 -11.14
N GLY A 215 -27.59 17.41 -12.34
CA GLY A 215 -28.34 18.28 -13.24
C GLY A 215 -28.20 17.86 -14.70
N GLN A 216 -28.56 18.76 -15.62
CA GLN A 216 -28.43 18.55 -17.06
C GLN A 216 -27.66 19.69 -17.73
N ARG A 217 -26.85 19.36 -18.74
CA ARG A 217 -26.27 20.35 -19.68
C ARG A 217 -26.31 19.83 -21.11
N LEU A 218 -26.27 20.76 -22.07
CA LEU A 218 -26.22 20.44 -23.49
C LEU A 218 -24.79 20.12 -23.92
N ASP A 219 -24.48 18.84 -24.11
CA ASP A 219 -23.21 18.41 -24.68
C ASP A 219 -23.32 18.21 -26.20
N LYS A 220 -22.27 18.59 -26.92
CA LYS A 220 -22.14 18.35 -28.36
C LYS A 220 -21.84 16.87 -28.59
N MET A 221 -22.72 16.19 -29.32
CA MET A 221 -22.51 14.85 -29.83
C MET A 221 -21.51 14.86 -31.00
N GLU A 222 -20.95 13.69 -31.35
CA GLU A 222 -20.00 13.54 -32.47
C GLU A 222 -20.58 13.99 -33.83
N ASN A 223 -21.91 13.98 -33.99
CA ASN A 223 -22.63 14.48 -35.17
C ASN A 223 -22.82 16.01 -35.19
N GLY A 224 -22.32 16.74 -34.19
CA GLY A 224 -22.42 18.19 -34.08
C GLY A 224 -23.73 18.73 -33.48
N LEU A 225 -24.75 17.89 -33.25
CA LEU A 225 -25.96 18.31 -32.52
C LEU A 225 -25.68 18.42 -31.02
N ALA A 226 -26.36 19.35 -30.36
CA ALA A 226 -26.35 19.46 -28.91
C ALA A 226 -27.49 18.61 -28.32
N SER A 227 -27.18 17.75 -27.35
CA SER A 227 -28.15 16.89 -26.67
C SER A 227 -28.13 17.16 -25.15
N PRO A 228 -29.29 17.18 -24.46
CA PRO A 228 -29.32 17.26 -23.01
C PRO A 228 -28.78 15.95 -22.43
N GLN A 229 -27.63 16.05 -21.76
CA GLN A 229 -27.04 14.96 -21.00
C GLN A 229 -27.31 15.17 -19.52
N THR A 230 -27.57 14.08 -18.79
CA THR A 230 -27.74 14.10 -17.34
C THR A 230 -26.41 13.77 -16.68
N TYR A 231 -26.00 14.59 -15.71
CA TYR A 231 -24.77 14.41 -14.96
C TYR A 231 -25.11 13.89 -13.59
N THR A 232 -24.33 12.93 -13.15
CA THR A 232 -24.47 12.30 -11.85
C THR A 232 -23.16 12.43 -11.07
N TYR A 233 -23.27 12.34 -9.75
CA TYR A 233 -22.15 12.15 -8.83
C TYR A 233 -22.44 10.95 -7.93
N GLN A 234 -21.40 10.42 -7.31
CA GLN A 234 -21.49 9.24 -6.44
C GLN A 234 -21.38 9.67 -4.98
N PHE A 235 -22.33 9.24 -4.14
CA PHE A 235 -22.39 9.58 -2.72
C PHE A 235 -22.31 8.32 -1.86
N ILE A 236 -21.34 8.25 -0.95
CA ILE A 236 -21.22 7.15 0.01
C ILE A 236 -21.92 7.57 1.32
N PRO A 237 -23.01 6.90 1.77
CA PRO A 237 -23.73 7.34 2.96
C PRO A 237 -22.91 7.14 4.24
N LEU A 238 -22.39 8.23 4.81
CA LEU A 238 -21.59 8.22 6.05
C LEU A 238 -22.25 7.47 7.21
N ARG A 239 -23.58 7.44 7.30
CA ARG A 239 -24.32 6.67 8.30
C ARG A 239 -24.05 5.16 8.23
N LEU A 240 -23.82 4.61 7.03
CA LEU A 240 -23.47 3.21 6.82
C LEU A 240 -22.00 2.98 7.14
N VAL A 241 -21.13 3.91 6.74
CA VAL A 241 -19.69 3.87 7.04
C VAL A 241 -19.47 3.84 8.56
N PHE A 242 -20.06 4.79 9.29
CA PHE A 242 -19.96 4.86 10.75
C PHE A 242 -20.65 3.71 11.44
N LYS A 243 -21.77 3.18 10.92
CA LYS A 243 -22.39 1.98 11.48
C LYS A 243 -21.42 0.80 11.41
N ASN A 244 -20.93 0.47 10.22
CA ASN A 244 -20.04 -0.68 10.02
C ASN A 244 -18.72 -0.52 10.81
N PHE A 245 -18.19 0.71 10.90
CA PHE A 245 -17.00 1.02 11.70
C PHE A 245 -17.25 0.88 13.22
N LEU A 246 -18.39 1.36 13.73
CA LEU A 246 -18.71 1.29 15.17
C LEU A 246 -19.23 -0.10 15.61
N GLU A 247 -19.67 -0.94 14.67
CA GLU A 247 -19.96 -2.36 14.91
C GLU A 247 -18.69 -3.24 14.92
N MET A 248 -17.52 -2.70 14.58
CA MET A 248 -16.23 -3.37 14.83
C MET A 248 -16.00 -3.56 16.34
N PRO A 249 -15.29 -4.62 16.77
CA PRO A 249 -15.17 -4.98 18.18
C PRO A 249 -14.39 -3.93 19.00
N ASN A 250 -15.11 -2.99 19.62
CA ASN A 250 -14.65 -2.03 20.64
C ASN A 250 -13.27 -1.40 20.36
N VAL A 251 -13.08 -0.86 19.16
CA VAL A 251 -11.82 -0.19 18.79
C VAL A 251 -11.87 1.27 19.20
N LEU A 252 -10.90 1.74 19.98
CA LEU A 252 -10.73 3.14 20.36
C LEU A 252 -9.50 3.74 19.67
N PRO A 253 -9.62 4.88 18.95
CA PRO A 253 -8.45 5.63 18.52
C PRO A 253 -7.74 6.23 19.75
N PHE A 254 -6.42 6.37 19.66
CA PHE A 254 -5.66 7.26 20.54
C PHE A 254 -4.61 8.04 19.75
N PHE A 255 -4.22 9.18 20.30
CA PHE A 255 -3.12 9.99 19.80
C PHE A 255 -1.95 9.93 20.78
N LEU A 256 -0.72 10.03 20.27
CA LEU A 256 0.45 10.39 21.06
C LEU A 256 0.87 11.81 20.71
N TYR A 257 1.20 12.62 21.71
CA TYR A 257 1.75 13.96 21.55
C TYR A 257 3.17 13.99 22.13
N TYR A 258 4.14 14.52 21.38
CA TYR A 258 5.52 14.65 21.82
C TYR A 258 5.90 16.13 22.00
N ASP A 259 6.56 16.42 23.11
CA ASP A 259 7.19 17.70 23.41
C ASP A 259 8.58 17.48 24.03
N ASP A 260 9.48 18.46 23.91
CA ASP A 260 10.63 18.55 24.81
C ASP A 260 10.51 19.82 25.68
N TYR A 261 10.30 19.64 27.00
CA TYR A 261 10.28 20.74 27.96
C TYR A 261 11.54 20.76 28.84
N GLU A 262 11.82 21.92 29.45
CA GLU A 262 12.90 22.08 30.41
C GLU A 262 12.33 22.54 31.76
N SER A 263 12.62 21.80 32.83
CA SER A 263 12.19 22.12 34.19
C SER A 263 13.14 23.07 34.94
N GLY A 264 14.36 23.22 34.43
CA GLY A 264 15.35 24.18 34.93
C GLY A 264 15.11 25.61 34.44
N ASN A 265 15.92 26.55 34.92
CA ASN A 265 15.89 27.93 34.41
C ASN A 265 16.47 27.97 32.98
N PRO A 266 15.68 28.31 31.94
CA PRO A 266 16.10 28.28 30.53
C PRO A 266 17.10 29.39 30.16
N LEU A 267 17.43 30.28 31.10
CA LEU A 267 18.45 31.33 30.97
C LEU A 267 19.73 31.04 31.78
N SER A 268 19.83 29.87 32.42
CA SER A 268 21.01 29.48 33.20
C SER A 268 22.15 28.96 32.32
N SER A 269 23.37 28.91 32.87
CA SER A 269 24.54 28.28 32.22
C SER A 269 24.39 26.77 31.97
N HIS A 270 23.32 26.15 32.48
CA HIS A 270 22.98 24.74 32.30
C HIS A 270 21.73 24.54 31.42
N ALA A 271 21.22 25.60 30.79
CA ALA A 271 20.06 25.53 29.90
C ALA A 271 20.29 24.51 28.75
N GLY A 272 19.29 23.67 28.51
CA GLY A 272 19.32 22.57 27.55
C GLY A 272 19.95 21.26 28.05
N ILE A 273 20.63 21.24 29.19
CA ILE A 273 21.26 20.01 29.74
C ILE A 273 20.21 19.10 30.37
N HIS A 274 19.26 19.68 31.11
CA HIS A 274 18.21 18.94 31.82
C HIS A 274 16.88 18.91 31.06
N LYS A 275 16.94 19.11 29.73
CA LYS A 275 15.78 19.05 28.85
C LYS A 275 15.24 17.61 28.80
N LEU A 276 13.94 17.46 28.96
CA LEU A 276 13.21 16.19 29.01
C LEU A 276 12.33 16.07 27.78
N GLY A 277 12.41 14.92 27.10
CA GLY A 277 11.43 14.53 26.10
C GLY A 277 10.27 13.82 26.79
N ALA A 278 9.05 14.27 26.52
CA ALA A 278 7.83 13.70 27.07
C ALA A 278 6.86 13.30 25.96
N VAL A 279 6.35 12.07 26.04
CA VAL A 279 5.27 11.58 25.19
C VAL A 279 4.03 11.42 26.04
N TYR A 280 2.95 12.07 25.63
CA TYR A 280 1.63 12.01 26.24
C TYR A 280 0.67 11.20 25.35
N SER A 281 -0.32 10.54 25.92
CA SER A 281 -1.41 9.89 25.19
C SER A 281 -2.76 10.53 25.52
N SER A 282 -3.69 10.51 24.56
CA SER A 282 -5.05 11.00 24.73
C SER A 282 -6.04 10.22 23.86
N ILE A 283 -7.31 10.16 24.29
CA ILE A 283 -8.39 9.45 23.60
C ILE A 283 -9.32 10.48 22.93
N PRO A 284 -9.19 10.73 21.62
CA PRO A 284 -9.89 11.80 20.91
C PRO A 284 -11.40 11.55 20.71
N CYS A 285 -11.90 10.34 20.96
CA CYS A 285 -13.34 10.05 20.91
C CYS A 285 -14.07 10.32 22.24
N MET A 286 -13.37 10.80 23.29
CA MET A 286 -14.02 11.29 24.50
C MET A 286 -14.92 12.50 24.21
N PRO A 287 -16.03 12.72 24.95
CA PRO A 287 -16.82 13.94 24.81
C PRO A 287 -15.97 15.21 24.98
N VAL A 288 -16.20 16.24 24.15
CA VAL A 288 -15.35 17.47 24.06
C VAL A 288 -15.00 18.10 25.41
N ARG A 289 -15.95 18.14 26.35
CA ARG A 289 -15.75 18.66 27.72
C ARG A 289 -14.65 17.95 28.53
N PHE A 290 -14.24 16.75 28.12
CA PHE A 290 -13.18 15.95 28.74
C PHE A 290 -11.88 15.97 27.92
N GLN A 291 -11.96 16.11 26.59
CA GLN A 291 -10.78 16.07 25.69
C GLN A 291 -9.69 17.09 26.05
N SER A 292 -10.07 18.31 26.40
CA SER A 292 -9.14 19.41 26.73
C SER A 292 -8.82 19.50 28.23
N SER A 293 -9.28 18.56 29.06
CA SER A 293 -8.94 18.52 30.48
C SER A 293 -7.59 17.83 30.68
N LEU A 294 -6.70 18.44 31.47
CA LEU A 294 -5.37 17.88 31.76
C LEU A 294 -5.44 16.48 32.40
N GLU A 295 -6.55 16.14 33.07
CA GLU A 295 -6.77 14.82 33.67
C GLU A 295 -6.93 13.68 32.63
N ASN A 296 -7.17 14.02 31.36
CA ASN A 296 -7.34 13.07 30.25
C ASN A 296 -6.15 13.09 29.26
N ILE A 297 -5.03 13.71 29.66
CA ILE A 297 -3.75 13.72 28.93
C ILE A 297 -2.74 12.93 29.77
N PHE A 298 -2.43 11.71 29.36
CA PHE A 298 -1.68 10.75 30.18
C PHE A 298 -0.20 10.73 29.78
N LEU A 299 0.70 11.08 30.71
CA LEU A 299 2.14 10.90 30.49
C LEU A 299 2.44 9.41 30.26
N THR A 300 3.04 9.11 29.12
CA THR A 300 3.23 7.74 28.60
C THR A 300 4.71 7.35 28.53
N LEU A 301 5.59 8.31 28.22
CA LEU A 301 7.04 8.13 28.24
C LEU A 301 7.73 9.43 28.64
N LEU A 302 8.79 9.33 29.45
CA LEU A 302 9.64 10.46 29.86
C LEU A 302 11.11 10.02 29.82
N PHE A 303 11.97 10.82 29.20
CA PHE A 303 13.40 10.51 29.03
C PHE A 303 14.23 11.80 28.95
N HIS A 304 15.54 11.74 29.17
CA HIS A 304 16.39 12.92 28.92
C HIS A 304 16.59 13.12 27.43
N THR A 305 16.41 14.35 26.95
CA THR A 305 16.58 14.72 25.53
C THR A 305 18.00 14.45 25.02
N MET A 306 19.00 14.32 25.91
CA MET A 306 20.36 13.91 25.57
C MET A 306 20.45 12.42 25.22
N ASP A 307 19.79 11.54 25.97
CA ASP A 307 19.77 10.09 25.74
C ASP A 307 19.25 9.76 24.33
N LEU A 308 18.26 10.51 23.83
CA LEU A 308 17.76 10.38 22.47
C LEU A 308 18.79 10.75 21.39
N LYS A 309 19.79 11.59 21.71
CA LYS A 309 20.92 11.89 20.81
C LYS A 309 22.04 10.84 20.91
N GLU A 310 22.22 10.23 22.07
CA GLU A 310 23.28 9.25 22.34
C GLU A 310 22.89 7.83 21.88
N PHE A 311 21.66 7.40 22.18
CA PHE A 311 21.16 6.05 21.92
C PHE A 311 20.17 5.97 20.73
N GLY A 312 19.70 7.10 20.22
CA GLY A 312 18.83 7.20 19.04
C GLY A 312 17.35 6.86 19.29
N SER A 313 16.48 7.20 18.32
CA SER A 313 15.03 7.03 18.48
C SER A 313 14.60 5.59 18.68
N SER A 314 15.25 4.62 18.03
CA SER A 314 14.89 3.21 18.19
C SER A 314 15.19 2.67 19.58
N ALA A 315 16.18 3.20 20.34
CA ALA A 315 16.40 2.75 21.71
C ALA A 315 15.31 3.27 22.66
N ILE A 316 14.96 4.56 22.52
CA ILE A 316 14.00 5.25 23.40
C ILE A 316 12.55 4.77 23.16
N PHE A 317 12.11 4.68 21.90
CA PHE A 317 10.69 4.47 21.59
C PHE A 317 10.28 3.02 21.33
N ASN A 318 11.22 2.05 21.20
CA ASN A 318 10.85 0.68 20.84
C ASN A 318 9.87 0.03 21.82
N LYS A 319 10.01 0.30 23.13
CA LYS A 319 9.05 -0.20 24.13
C LYS A 319 7.64 0.35 23.89
N LEU A 320 7.51 1.64 23.58
CA LEU A 320 6.20 2.25 23.30
C LEU A 320 5.61 1.76 21.97
N VAL A 321 6.45 1.46 20.97
CA VAL A 321 6.04 0.80 19.72
C VAL A 321 5.50 -0.62 19.96
N GLU A 322 6.14 -1.40 20.84
CA GLU A 322 5.64 -2.71 21.27
C GLU A 322 4.27 -2.59 21.95
N GLU A 323 4.10 -1.62 22.87
CA GLU A 323 2.81 -1.39 23.52
C GLU A 323 1.72 -0.97 22.52
N CYS A 324 2.02 -0.11 21.54
CA CYS A 324 1.07 0.25 20.47
C CYS A 324 0.62 -1.01 19.69
N ASN A 325 1.56 -1.86 19.29
CA ASN A 325 1.27 -3.10 18.58
C ASN A 325 0.50 -4.11 19.45
N TYR A 326 0.79 -4.18 20.76
CA TYR A 326 0.05 -5.01 21.71
C TYR A 326 -1.40 -4.54 21.86
N LEU A 327 -1.64 -3.24 22.09
CA LEU A 327 -2.98 -2.70 22.25
C LEU A 327 -3.83 -2.85 20.97
N GLN A 328 -3.19 -2.83 19.80
CA GLN A 328 -3.86 -3.02 18.51
C GLN A 328 -4.17 -4.49 18.20
N LYS A 329 -3.22 -5.41 18.42
CA LYS A 329 -3.37 -6.84 18.09
C LYS A 329 -4.07 -7.63 19.20
N SER A 330 -3.65 -7.42 20.45
CA SER A 330 -4.13 -8.14 21.62
C SER A 330 -5.31 -7.45 22.28
N GLY A 331 -5.30 -6.12 22.35
CA GLY A 331 -6.25 -5.34 23.15
C GLY A 331 -6.11 -5.60 24.66
N ILE A 332 -7.02 -5.02 25.45
CA ILE A 332 -7.12 -5.21 26.90
C ILE A 332 -8.52 -5.66 27.29
N GLU A 333 -8.65 -6.45 28.37
CA GLU A 333 -9.95 -6.71 29.01
C GLU A 333 -10.23 -5.62 30.05
N VAL A 334 -11.35 -4.92 29.91
CA VAL A 334 -11.88 -4.00 30.92
C VAL A 334 -13.16 -4.58 31.53
N VAL A 335 -13.40 -4.33 32.82
CA VAL A 335 -14.65 -4.70 33.48
C VAL A 335 -15.53 -3.46 33.58
N SER A 336 -16.64 -3.44 32.87
CA SER A 336 -17.63 -2.36 32.90
C SER A 336 -19.01 -2.92 33.22
N SER A 337 -19.67 -2.34 34.24
CA SER A 337 -20.99 -2.79 34.71
C SER A 337 -21.08 -4.30 34.97
N GLY A 338 -20.02 -4.90 35.54
CA GLY A 338 -19.92 -6.32 35.83
C GLY A 338 -19.66 -7.23 34.62
N LYS A 339 -19.57 -6.68 33.40
CA LYS A 339 -19.24 -7.43 32.18
C LYS A 339 -17.77 -7.25 31.83
N LYS A 340 -17.09 -8.35 31.47
CA LYS A 340 -15.80 -8.29 30.77
C LYS A 340 -16.04 -7.82 29.34
N ILE A 341 -15.36 -6.76 28.93
CA ILE A 341 -15.40 -6.20 27.59
C ILE A 341 -13.96 -6.14 27.11
N LYS A 342 -13.69 -6.74 25.95
CA LYS A 342 -12.39 -6.61 25.30
C LYS A 342 -12.37 -5.36 24.43
N VAL A 343 -11.38 -4.50 24.63
CA VAL A 343 -11.20 -3.19 23.97
C VAL A 343 -9.85 -3.17 23.28
N TYR A 344 -9.82 -2.68 22.05
CA TYR A 344 -8.62 -2.57 21.22
C TYR A 344 -8.29 -1.10 21.00
N PHE A 345 -7.00 -0.76 20.80
CA PHE A 345 -6.60 0.62 20.53
C PHE A 345 -5.74 0.74 19.29
N VAL A 346 -5.97 1.78 18.49
CA VAL A 346 -5.21 2.07 17.27
C VAL A 346 -4.56 3.44 17.37
N LEU A 347 -3.25 3.48 17.20
CA LEU A 347 -2.50 4.74 17.13
C LEU A 347 -2.91 5.47 15.86
N THR A 348 -3.64 6.57 16.01
CA THR A 348 -4.24 7.27 14.87
C THR A 348 -3.36 8.42 14.39
N LEU A 349 -2.77 9.19 15.32
CA LEU A 349 -1.86 10.31 15.02
C LEU A 349 -0.69 10.36 16.01
N LEU A 350 0.49 10.68 15.49
CA LEU A 350 1.60 11.25 16.25
C LEU A 350 1.55 12.76 16.10
N LEU A 351 1.52 13.48 17.22
CA LEU A 351 1.36 14.94 17.30
C LEU A 351 2.56 15.56 18.00
N GLY A 352 2.71 16.87 17.86
CA GLY A 352 3.81 17.66 18.41
C GLY A 352 4.05 18.91 17.57
N ASP A 353 4.91 19.79 18.04
CA ASP A 353 5.35 20.94 17.25
C ASP A 353 6.18 20.47 16.02
N ASN A 354 6.42 21.36 15.06
CA ASN A 354 7.12 20.97 13.83
C ASN A 354 8.56 20.48 14.08
N LEU A 355 9.23 20.97 15.13
CA LEU A 355 10.59 20.55 15.48
C LEU A 355 10.58 19.16 16.13
N GLY A 356 9.72 18.97 17.12
CA GLY A 356 9.48 17.71 17.82
C GLY A 356 9.02 16.60 16.87
N LEU A 357 8.08 16.88 15.96
CA LEU A 357 7.65 15.90 14.94
C LEU A 357 8.78 15.52 14.00
N ASN A 358 9.55 16.48 13.46
CA ASN A 358 10.69 16.14 12.61
C ASN A 358 11.70 15.26 13.35
N LYS A 359 11.98 15.56 14.62
CA LYS A 359 12.87 14.79 15.50
C LYS A 359 12.33 13.37 15.79
N LEU A 360 11.06 13.26 16.17
CA LEU A 360 10.36 12.00 16.50
C LEU A 360 10.28 11.04 15.30
N LEU A 361 10.16 11.60 14.09
CA LEU A 361 9.96 10.87 12.84
C LEU A 361 11.26 10.66 12.03
N GLY A 362 12.43 11.03 12.57
CA GLY A 362 13.73 10.78 11.95
C GLY A 362 14.11 11.73 10.81
N PHE A 363 13.50 12.92 10.72
CA PHE A 363 13.84 13.98 9.75
C PHE A 363 14.85 14.99 10.32
N THR A 364 15.30 15.92 9.46
CA THR A 364 16.13 17.03 9.89
C THR A 364 15.39 18.02 10.80
N GLU A 365 16.03 18.33 11.92
CA GLU A 365 15.56 19.29 12.94
C GLU A 365 15.84 20.76 12.52
N SER A 366 16.35 21.01 11.32
CA SER A 366 16.71 22.35 10.84
C SER A 366 15.85 22.80 9.67
N PHE A 367 14.98 23.78 9.92
CA PHE A 367 14.19 24.49 8.89
C PHE A 367 15.04 25.34 7.93
N ARG A 368 16.37 25.40 8.12
CA ARG A 368 17.33 25.98 7.17
C ARG A 368 18.01 24.94 6.28
N SER A 369 17.76 23.64 6.49
CA SER A 369 18.23 22.57 5.61
C SER A 369 17.76 22.78 4.17
N ASN A 370 18.46 22.21 3.18
CA ASN A 370 17.99 22.26 1.80
C ASN A 370 16.69 21.44 1.62
N HIS A 371 16.53 20.36 2.37
CA HIS A 371 15.33 19.53 2.37
C HIS A 371 14.85 19.39 3.83
N TYR A 372 14.00 20.29 4.30
CA TYR A 372 13.47 20.29 5.68
C TYR A 372 12.05 19.74 5.81
N CYS A 373 11.35 19.56 4.69
CA CYS A 373 9.97 19.11 4.70
C CYS A 373 9.86 17.60 4.97
N ARG A 374 8.99 17.23 5.91
CA ARG A 374 8.62 15.83 6.21
C ARG A 374 7.61 15.24 5.22
N PHE A 375 6.92 16.08 4.45
CA PHE A 375 5.88 15.67 3.50
C PHE A 375 6.40 15.51 2.06
N CYS A 376 7.30 16.40 1.63
CA CYS A 376 7.84 16.41 0.27
C CYS A 376 9.38 16.42 0.24
N LYS A 377 9.93 16.23 -0.96
CA LYS A 377 11.35 16.22 -1.28
C LYS A 377 11.84 17.54 -1.89
N CYS A 378 10.98 18.54 -2.07
CA CYS A 378 11.33 19.83 -2.66
C CYS A 378 12.55 20.45 -1.97
N ALA A 379 13.40 21.16 -2.73
CA ALA A 379 14.47 21.94 -2.13
C ALA A 379 13.90 23.26 -1.57
N ARG A 380 14.57 23.83 -0.56
CA ARG A 380 14.16 25.10 0.08
C ARG A 380 13.99 26.23 -0.93
N VAL A 381 14.90 26.32 -1.91
CA VAL A 381 14.86 27.35 -2.96
C VAL A 381 13.60 27.26 -3.83
N ASP A 382 13.07 26.05 -4.04
CA ASP A 382 11.83 25.83 -4.77
C ASP A 382 10.62 26.13 -3.86
N MET A 383 10.65 25.63 -2.62
CA MET A 383 9.59 25.85 -1.63
C MET A 383 9.35 27.32 -1.28
N GLU A 384 10.37 28.17 -1.36
CA GLU A 384 10.25 29.63 -1.19
C GLU A 384 9.37 30.31 -2.27
N HIS A 385 9.18 29.65 -3.41
CA HIS A 385 8.40 30.16 -4.56
C HIS A 385 7.16 29.29 -4.87
N GLN A 386 7.02 28.15 -4.19
CA GLN A 386 5.99 27.16 -4.46
C GLN A 386 4.67 27.53 -3.76
N VAL A 387 3.64 27.81 -4.56
CA VAL A 387 2.29 28.17 -4.07
C VAL A 387 1.27 27.03 -4.15
N ASN A 388 1.61 25.94 -4.83
CA ASN A 388 0.79 24.73 -4.95
C ASN A 388 1.66 23.50 -4.68
N GLU A 389 1.08 22.47 -4.08
CA GLU A 389 1.76 21.19 -3.86
C GLU A 389 2.21 20.54 -5.20
N ASP A 390 3.42 20.01 -5.22
CA ASP A 390 3.93 19.19 -6.32
C ASP A 390 3.82 17.71 -5.94
N GLN A 391 2.78 17.08 -6.45
CA GLN A 391 2.48 15.66 -6.28
C GLN A 391 3.62 14.74 -6.72
N THR A 392 4.49 15.16 -7.65
CA THR A 392 5.66 14.37 -8.08
C THR A 392 6.79 14.36 -7.05
N MET A 393 6.80 15.35 -6.16
CA MET A 393 7.82 15.55 -5.12
C MET A 393 7.37 15.07 -3.74
N LEU A 394 6.14 14.55 -3.59
CA LEU A 394 5.65 13.98 -2.33
C LEU A 394 6.45 12.74 -1.91
N ARG A 395 6.64 12.59 -0.59
CA ARG A 395 7.25 11.38 -0.03
C ARG A 395 6.24 10.24 -0.04
N ASN A 396 6.70 9.05 -0.38
CA ASN A 396 5.93 7.81 -0.35
C ASN A 396 6.83 6.67 0.12
N ARG A 397 6.27 5.49 0.44
CA ARG A 397 7.05 4.33 0.94
C ARG A 397 8.27 4.01 0.07
N THR A 398 8.11 4.03 -1.25
CA THR A 398 9.16 3.69 -2.22
C THR A 398 10.31 4.70 -2.22
N ASN A 399 10.00 6.01 -2.34
CA ASN A 399 11.05 7.03 -2.41
C ASN A 399 11.67 7.34 -1.02
N TYR A 400 10.94 7.12 0.07
CA TYR A 400 11.46 7.16 1.43
C TYR A 400 12.44 6.01 1.69
N ALA A 401 12.12 4.78 1.27
CA ALA A 401 13.04 3.65 1.38
C ALA A 401 14.34 3.87 0.58
N ALA A 402 14.25 4.42 -0.63
CA ALA A 402 15.41 4.79 -1.43
C ALA A 402 16.24 5.91 -0.77
N ASP A 403 15.60 6.92 -0.19
CA ASP A 403 16.28 8.00 0.53
C ASP A 403 16.97 7.53 1.82
N ILE A 404 16.39 6.56 2.53
CA ILE A 404 17.01 5.89 3.68
C ILE A 404 18.27 5.14 3.23
N GLN A 405 18.21 4.38 2.15
CA GLN A 405 19.37 3.66 1.59
C GLN A 405 20.47 4.61 1.11
N LEU A 406 20.12 5.77 0.56
CA LEU A 406 21.08 6.80 0.15
C LEU A 406 21.84 7.42 1.34
N ASN A 407 21.27 7.36 2.56
CA ASN A 407 21.87 7.78 3.83
C ASN A 407 22.57 9.16 3.78
N ASN A 408 21.94 10.14 3.10
CA ASN A 408 22.52 11.46 2.88
C ASN A 408 21.56 12.59 3.33
N LEU A 409 21.61 12.92 4.62
CA LEU A 409 20.80 13.96 5.26
C LEU A 409 20.75 15.30 4.49
N LYS A 410 21.83 15.70 3.81
CA LYS A 410 21.89 16.97 3.05
C LYS A 410 21.04 16.96 1.78
N VAL A 411 20.80 15.78 1.21
CA VAL A 411 20.05 15.57 -0.05
C VAL A 411 18.64 15.06 0.23
N THR A 412 18.45 14.24 1.26
CA THR A 412 17.16 13.59 1.53
C THR A 412 16.33 14.32 2.58
N GLY A 413 16.97 15.06 3.49
CA GLY A 413 16.32 15.61 4.69
C GLY A 413 16.01 14.58 5.78
N ILE A 414 16.41 13.31 5.58
CA ILE A 414 16.16 12.21 6.51
C ILE A 414 17.45 11.90 7.27
N LYS A 415 17.33 11.78 8.59
CA LYS A 415 18.42 11.55 9.56
C LYS A 415 18.55 10.06 9.88
N GLU A 416 17.43 9.37 10.05
CA GLU A 416 17.37 7.94 10.40
C GLU A 416 16.03 7.32 9.98
N LEU A 417 15.95 5.99 10.00
CA LEU A 417 14.70 5.27 9.75
C LEU A 417 13.71 5.52 10.90
N CYS A 418 12.50 5.99 10.56
CA CYS A 418 11.46 6.26 11.54
C CYS A 418 11.06 4.97 12.28
N VAL A 419 11.35 4.91 13.59
CA VAL A 419 11.01 3.77 14.45
C VAL A 419 9.51 3.45 14.46
N TRP A 420 8.66 4.47 14.30
CA TRP A 420 7.20 4.35 14.28
C TRP A 420 6.65 3.60 13.07
N ASN A 421 7.43 3.44 11.99
CA ASN A 421 7.06 2.58 10.86
C ASN A 421 6.97 1.07 11.25
N LYS A 422 7.40 0.71 12.46
CA LYS A 422 7.19 -0.62 13.07
C LYS A 422 5.81 -0.77 13.74
N VAL A 423 5.03 0.31 13.91
CA VAL A 423 3.65 0.23 14.41
C VAL A 423 2.74 -0.19 13.26
N GLN A 424 1.95 -1.24 13.48
CA GLN A 424 1.04 -1.78 12.46
C GLN A 424 0.00 -0.72 12.07
N LEU A 425 -0.28 -0.57 10.77
CA LEU A 425 -1.13 0.49 10.19
C LEU A 425 -0.58 1.94 10.29
N PHE A 426 0.68 2.13 10.70
CA PHE A 426 1.35 3.43 10.66
C PHE A 426 2.50 3.45 9.64
N HIS A 427 2.63 4.54 8.89
CA HIS A 427 3.85 4.90 8.18
C HIS A 427 4.01 6.41 8.05
N VAL A 428 5.24 6.89 8.23
CA VAL A 428 5.61 8.30 8.27
C VAL A 428 5.23 9.11 7.00
N CYS A 429 5.10 8.45 5.86
CA CYS A 429 4.68 9.07 4.59
C CYS A 429 3.19 8.92 4.26
N GLU A 430 2.37 8.46 5.22
CA GLU A 430 0.93 8.22 5.03
C GLU A 430 0.11 8.81 6.19
N ASN A 431 0.61 8.67 7.43
CA ASN A 431 -0.02 9.20 8.64
C ASN A 431 0.48 10.63 8.91
N TYR A 432 0.07 11.58 8.08
CA TYR A 432 0.45 12.98 8.22
C TYR A 432 -0.20 13.66 9.42
N SER A 433 0.57 14.52 10.08
CA SER A 433 0.10 15.38 11.17
C SER A 433 0.73 16.77 11.11
N VAL A 434 -0.06 17.76 11.52
CA VAL A 434 0.32 19.17 11.65
C VAL A 434 -0.34 19.71 12.90
N ASP A 435 0.44 20.27 13.82
CA ASP A 435 -0.11 21.07 14.91
C ASP A 435 -0.53 22.44 14.35
N ILE A 436 -1.85 22.68 14.33
CA ILE A 436 -2.42 23.92 13.81
C ILE A 436 -2.04 25.13 14.67
N LEU A 437 -1.94 24.98 15.99
CA LEU A 437 -1.63 26.08 16.91
C LEU A 437 -0.18 26.53 16.73
N HIS A 438 0.77 25.60 16.74
CA HIS A 438 2.17 25.89 16.45
C HIS A 438 2.37 26.39 15.02
N THR A 439 1.67 25.85 14.03
CA THR A 439 1.81 26.27 12.62
C THR A 439 1.23 27.67 12.37
N THR A 440 0.09 28.02 12.98
CA THR A 440 -0.55 29.33 12.74
C THR A 440 -0.04 30.45 13.64
N TYR A 441 0.30 30.18 14.91
CA TYR A 441 0.64 31.23 15.88
C TYR A 441 2.14 31.37 16.20
N SER A 442 3.00 30.37 15.94
CA SER A 442 4.40 30.43 16.41
C SER A 442 5.38 31.15 15.45
N LYS A 443 5.17 31.08 14.12
CA LYS A 443 5.68 31.97 13.04
C LYS A 443 5.44 31.36 11.65
N GLY A 444 4.63 32.03 10.83
CA GLY A 444 4.79 32.05 9.36
C GLY A 444 4.23 30.87 8.55
N LEU A 445 3.24 31.20 7.71
CA LEU A 445 2.68 30.42 6.58
C LEU A 445 1.83 29.19 6.90
N LEU A 446 0.55 29.30 6.51
CA LEU A 446 -0.36 28.18 6.29
C LEU A 446 0.22 27.23 5.24
N PHE A 447 0.14 25.92 5.51
CA PHE A 447 -0.19 24.93 4.50
C PHE A 447 -1.28 24.01 5.06
N LEU A 448 -2.50 24.24 4.58
CA LEU A 448 -3.65 23.35 4.68
C LEU A 448 -4.28 23.28 3.29
N ILE A 449 -4.20 22.11 2.66
CA ILE A 449 -5.15 21.47 1.74
C ILE A 449 -4.78 19.98 1.77
#